data_AF-A0A699WBA2-F1
#
_entry.id   AF-A0A699WBA2-F1
#
_cell.length_a   1.000
_cell.length_b   1.000
_cell.length_c   1.000
_cell.angle_alpha   90.00
_cell.angle_beta   90.00
_cell.angle_gamma   90.00
#
_symmetry.space_group_name_H-M   'P 1'
#
loop_
_entity.id
_entity.type
_entity.pdbx_description
1 polymer ?
#
loop_
_entity_poly.entity_id
_entity_poly.type
_entity_poly.pdbx_seq_one_letter_code
_entity_poly.pdbx_strand_id
1 'polypeptide(L)' 'PIERDFPEVFPEDLPGLPPKCQVVFQIDLIPGAAPVAQAPYRLAPPEMKELSEQLKELSNKGFIRPSSSP' A
#
# COMPACT_ATOMS: atom_id res chain seq x y z
N PRO A 1 -2.14 -23.83 18.16
CA PRO A 1 -1.31 -22.62 17.96
C PRO A 1 -2.24 -21.45 17.61
N ILE A 2 -1.96 -20.26 18.16
CA ILE A 2 -2.84 -19.08 18.19
C ILE A 2 -3.51 -18.75 16.84
N GLU A 3 -2.86 -19.03 15.71
CA GLU A 3 -3.40 -18.82 14.35
C GLU A 3 -4.74 -19.54 14.08
N ARG A 4 -4.93 -20.77 14.60
CA ARG A 4 -6.18 -21.52 14.40
C ARG A 4 -7.37 -20.95 15.17
N ASP A 5 -7.09 -20.21 16.23
CA ASP A 5 -8.11 -19.66 17.13
C ASP A 5 -8.61 -18.29 16.64
N PHE A 6 -7.89 -17.64 15.71
CA PHE A 6 -8.20 -16.30 15.19
C PHE A 6 -8.08 -16.19 13.65
N PRO A 7 -8.85 -16.98 12.88
CA PRO A 7 -8.78 -16.95 11.42
C PRO A 7 -9.17 -15.58 10.81
N GLU A 8 -9.95 -14.77 11.54
CA GLU A 8 -10.32 -13.41 11.12
C GLU A 8 -9.18 -12.39 11.26
N VAL A 9 -8.23 -12.64 12.17
CA VAL A 9 -7.08 -11.74 12.42
C VAL A 9 -5.91 -12.05 11.48
N PHE A 10 -5.80 -13.31 11.05
CA PHE A 10 -4.75 -13.80 10.15
C PHE A 10 -5.34 -14.45 8.90
N PRO A 11 -6.12 -13.71 8.08
CA PRO A 11 -6.64 -14.25 6.84
C PRO A 11 -5.50 -14.54 5.85
N GLU A 12 -5.65 -15.59 5.03
CA GLU A 12 -4.68 -15.94 3.99
C GLU A 12 -4.53 -14.86 2.92
N ASP A 13 -5.59 -14.07 2.69
CA ASP A 13 -5.63 -12.95 1.76
C ASP A 13 -5.78 -11.62 2.50
N LEU A 14 -5.15 -10.55 1.97
CA LEU A 14 -5.33 -9.20 2.52
C LEU A 14 -6.81 -8.80 2.46
N PRO A 15 -7.47 -8.53 3.60
CA PRO A 15 -8.81 -7.96 3.61
C PRO A 15 -8.76 -6.58 2.93
N GLY A 16 -9.87 -6.06 2.43
CA GLY A 16 -9.89 -4.69 1.87
C GLY A 16 -9.48 -3.63 2.91
N LEU A 17 -9.56 -2.35 2.53
CA LEU A 17 -9.33 -1.28 3.51
C LEU A 17 -10.20 -1.48 4.76
N PRO A 18 -9.62 -1.32 5.97
CA PRO A 18 -10.41 -1.39 7.20
C PRO A 18 -11.52 -0.32 7.17
N PRO A 19 -12.62 -0.51 7.93
CA PRO A 19 -13.64 0.50 8.09
C PRO A 19 -13.01 1.85 8.42
N LYS A 20 -13.61 2.94 7.93
CA LYS A 20 -13.11 4.30 8.11
C LYS A 20 -12.75 4.53 9.58
N CYS A 21 -11.45 4.51 9.89
CA CYS A 21 -10.96 4.78 11.22
C CYS A 21 -11.32 6.24 11.59
N GLN A 22 -11.73 6.47 12.84
CA GLN A 22 -11.95 7.84 13.34
C GLN A 22 -10.66 8.66 13.32
N VAL A 23 -9.51 7.99 13.39
CA VAL A 23 -8.19 8.60 13.33
C VAL A 23 -7.68 8.54 11.89
N VAL A 24 -7.48 9.72 11.29
CA VAL A 24 -6.71 9.87 10.06
C VAL A 24 -5.24 9.97 10.47
N PHE A 25 -4.38 9.14 9.88
CA PHE A 25 -2.94 9.28 10.09
C PHE A 25 -2.45 10.53 9.36
N GLN A 26 -1.81 11.43 10.12
CA GLN A 26 -1.14 12.61 9.58
C GLN A 26 0.38 12.40 9.69
N ILE A 27 1.10 12.71 8.63
CA ILE A 27 2.57 12.70 8.61
C ILE A 27 3.04 14.13 8.82
N ASP A 28 3.56 14.42 10.01
CA ASP A 28 4.13 15.73 10.31
C ASP A 28 5.54 15.83 9.74
N LEU A 29 5.79 16.88 8.95
CA LEU A 29 7.11 17.14 8.37
C LEU A 29 7.92 18.04 9.31
N ILE A 30 9.23 17.78 9.38
CA ILE A 30 10.15 18.74 10.01
C ILE A 30 10.16 20.05 9.20
N PRO A 31 10.22 21.22 9.85
CA PRO A 31 10.27 22.50 9.14
C PRO A 31 11.43 22.54 8.13
N GLY A 32 11.12 22.89 6.88
CA GLY A 32 12.09 22.94 5.78
C GLY A 32 12.27 21.65 4.98
N ALA A 33 11.60 20.55 5.35
CA ALA A 33 11.57 19.35 4.51
C ALA A 33 10.79 19.61 3.20
N ALA A 34 11.40 19.25 2.07
CA ALA A 34 10.78 19.29 0.76
C ALA A 34 10.43 17.88 0.26
N PRO A 35 9.39 17.71 -0.57
CA PRO A 35 9.12 16.46 -1.26
C PRO A 35 10.33 16.01 -2.09
N VAL A 36 10.58 14.69 -2.12
CA VAL A 36 11.65 14.11 -2.92
C VAL A 36 11.03 13.44 -4.15
N ALA A 37 11.39 13.94 -5.33
CA ALA A 37 11.05 13.31 -6.60
C ALA A 37 12.24 12.50 -7.13
N GLN A 38 12.13 11.17 -7.07
CA GLN A 38 13.16 10.26 -7.59
C GLN A 38 12.59 9.39 -8.71
N ALA A 39 13.38 9.17 -9.76
CA ALA A 39 13.01 8.26 -10.83
C ALA A 39 12.91 6.82 -10.32
N PRO A 40 11.91 6.03 -10.76
CA PRO A 40 11.82 4.62 -10.44
C PRO A 40 13.05 3.84 -10.92
N TYR A 41 13.39 2.77 -10.21
CA TYR A 41 14.44 1.85 -10.65
C TYR A 41 14.06 1.13 -11.94
N ARG A 42 15.07 0.77 -12.73
CA ARG A 42 14.87 -0.08 -13.91
C ARG A 42 14.72 -1.52 -13.46
N LEU A 43 13.60 -2.13 -13.85
CA LEU A 43 13.29 -3.53 -13.60
C LEU A 43 13.30 -4.30 -14.92
N ALA A 44 13.62 -5.58 -14.86
CA ALA A 44 13.53 -6.46 -16.01
C ALA A 44 12.06 -6.66 -16.43
N PRO A 45 11.76 -7.06 -17.68
CA PRO A 45 10.39 -7.32 -18.12
C PRO A 45 9.54 -8.23 -17.21
N PRO A 46 10.03 -9.36 -16.66
CA PRO A 46 9.22 -10.20 -15.77
C PRO A 46 8.91 -9.51 -14.44
N GLU A 47 9.86 -8.77 -13.88
CA GLU A 47 9.68 -8.02 -12.62
C GLU A 47 8.67 -6.88 -12.80
N MET A 48 8.72 -6.18 -13.94
CA MET A 48 7.73 -5.14 -14.28
C MET A 48 6.31 -5.72 -14.39
N LYS A 49 6.17 -6.94 -14.94
CA LYS A 49 4.87 -7.61 -15.05
C LYS A 49 4.32 -7.95 -13.66
N GLU A 50 5.15 -8.58 -12.83
CA GLU A 50 4.80 -8.92 -11.44
C GLU A 50 4.38 -7.69 -10.64
N LEU A 51 5.17 -6.62 -10.68
CA LEU A 51 4.85 -5.37 -9.99
C LEU A 51 3.52 -4.77 -10.45
N SER A 52 3.23 -4.82 -11.75
CA SER A 52 1.96 -4.33 -12.31
C SER A 52 0.76 -5.14 -11.79
N GLU A 53 0.89 -6.46 -11.70
CA GLU A 53 -0.14 -7.35 -11.17
C GLU A 53 -0.43 -7.05 -9.70
N GLN A 54 0.61 -6.88 -8.88
CA GLN A 54 0.50 -6.51 -7.47
C GLN A 54 -0.16 -5.13 -7.28
N LEU A 55 0.25 -4.12 -8.05
CA LEU A 55 -0.36 -2.79 -7.99
C LEU A 55 -1.85 -2.81 -8.37
N LYS A 56 -2.22 -3.64 -9.37
CA LYS A 56 -3.62 -3.82 -9.75
C LYS A 56 -4.43 -4.45 -8.62
N GLU A 57 -3.90 -5.47 -7.96
CA GLU A 57 -4.56 -6.10 -6.81
C GLU A 57 -4.79 -5.10 -5.68
N LEU A 58 -3.76 -4.33 -5.30
CA LEU A 58 -3.84 -3.31 -4.25
C LEU A 58 -4.85 -2.21 -4.60
N SER A 59 -4.91 -1.79 -5.85
CA SER A 59 -5.89 -0.81 -6.35
C SER A 59 -7.32 -1.37 -6.27
N ASN A 60 -7.53 -2.62 -6.69
CA ASN A 60 -8.85 -3.28 -6.63
C ASN A 60 -9.34 -3.45 -5.18
N LYS A 61 -8.41 -3.70 -4.24
CA LYS A 61 -8.70 -3.79 -2.80
C LYS A 61 -8.88 -2.40 -2.14
N GLY A 62 -8.60 -1.32 -2.86
CA GLY A 62 -8.77 0.05 -2.42
C GLY A 62 -7.61 0.61 -1.57
N PHE A 63 -6.53 -0.15 -1.39
CA PHE A 63 -5.38 0.28 -0.58
C PHE A 63 -4.63 1.47 -1.19
N ILE A 64 -4.60 1.53 -2.53
CA ILE A 64 -3.93 2.60 -3.27
C ILE A 64 -4.88 3.21 -4.29
N ARG A 65 -4.56 4.43 -4.73
CA ARG A 65 -5.25 5.13 -5.81
C ARG A 65 -4.26 5.98 -6.58
N PRO A 66 -4.55 6.32 -7.86
CA PRO A 66 -3.75 7.29 -8.60
C PRO A 66 -3.63 8.61 -7.84
N SER A 67 -2.45 9.23 -7.88
CA SER A 67 -2.18 10.52 -7.24
C SER A 67 -1.21 11.35 -8.08
N SER A 68 -1.21 12.67 -7.82
CA SER A 68 -0.24 13.60 -8.38
C SER A 68 0.48 14.26 -7.21
N SER A 69 1.66 13.72 -6.87
CA SER A 69 2.52 14.29 -5.83
C SER A 69 3.47 15.34 -6.45
N PRO A 70 3.78 16.42 -5.72
CA PRO A 70 4.69 17.48 -6.18
C PRO A 70 6.15 17.03 -6.26
#